data_AF-A0A7C3ABR0-F1
#
_entry.id   AF-A0A7C3ABR0-F1
#
_cell.length_a   1.000
_cell.length_b   1.000
_cell.length_c   1.000
_cell.angle_alpha   90.00
_cell.angle_beta   90.00
_cell.angle_gamma   90.00
#
_symmetry.space_group_name_H-M   'P 1'
#
loop_
_entity.id
_entity.type
_entity.pdbx_description
1 polymer ?
#
loop_
_entity_poly.entity_id
_entity_poly.type
_entity_poly.pdbx_seq_one_letter_code
_entity_poly.pdbx_strand_id
1 'polypeptide(L)'
;MGERQSIYERVQWKGLLNTVWGSTPFPMNVLGLPYGLWVYKNLLRRSATLGQLASLHSEQYLRSLAFRMFRPRLHRAQRILAGYGIES
;
A
#
# COMPACT_ATOMS: atom_id res chain seq x y z
N MET A 1 -9.47 17.20 -18.50
CA MET A 1 -9.47 15.95 -17.69
C MET A 1 -8.43 16.14 -16.59
N GLY A 2 -8.85 16.44 -15.36
CA GLY A 2 -7.90 16.62 -14.26
C GLY A 2 -7.19 15.29 -14.01
N GLU A 3 -5.85 15.28 -14.10
CA GLU A 3 -5.06 14.13 -13.69
C GLU A 3 -5.41 13.80 -12.24
N ARG A 4 -6.13 12.70 -12.02
CA ARG A 4 -6.32 12.15 -10.69
C ARG A 4 -4.96 11.68 -10.21
N GLN A 5 -4.27 12.55 -9.47
CA GLN A 5 -2.98 12.22 -8.86
C GLN A 5 -3.11 10.92 -8.06
N SER A 6 -2.22 9.97 -8.35
CA SER A 6 -2.21 8.68 -7.68
C SER A 6 -1.88 8.86 -6.19
N ILE A 7 -2.26 7.88 -5.35
CA ILE A 7 -1.87 7.91 -3.93
C ILE A 7 -0.33 8.02 -3.82
N TYR A 8 0.40 7.33 -4.69
CA TYR A 8 1.86 7.39 -4.71
C TYR A 8 2.41 8.81 -4.97
N GLU A 9 1.80 9.59 -5.85
CA GLU A 9 2.24 10.97 -6.13
C GLU A 9 1.99 11.89 -4.94
N ARG A 10 0.89 11.67 -4.21
CA ARG A 10 0.54 12.44 -3.02
C ARG A 10 1.44 12.13 -1.82
N VAL A 11 1.66 10.85 -1.52
CA VAL A 11 2.40 10.43 -0.32
C VAL A 11 3.90 10.27 -0.57
N GLN A 12 4.29 10.19 -1.84
CA GLN A 12 5.66 9.99 -2.33
C GLN A 12 6.37 8.78 -1.69
N TRP A 13 7.68 8.67 -1.89
CA TRP A 13 8.48 7.56 -1.39
C TRP A 13 8.43 7.43 0.14
N LYS A 14 8.38 8.56 0.86
CA LYS A 14 8.31 8.57 2.34
C LYS A 14 7.01 7.95 2.85
N GLY A 15 5.88 8.30 2.25
CA GLY A 15 4.59 7.71 2.60
C GLY A 15 4.48 6.25 2.21
N LEU A 16 5.06 5.84 1.08
CA LEU A 16 5.17 4.42 0.71
C LEU A 16 5.94 3.64 1.78
N LEU A 17 7.14 4.11 2.17
CA LEU A 17 7.97 3.46 3.18
C LEU A 17 7.24 3.36 4.52
N ASN A 18 6.64 4.47 4.98
CA ASN A 18 5.88 4.51 6.22
C ASN A 18 4.67 3.56 6.18
N THR A 19 3.97 3.49 5.04
CA THR A 19 2.83 2.61 4.85
C THR A 19 3.26 1.15 4.94
N VAL A 20 4.29 0.74 4.18
CA VAL A 20 4.77 -0.65 4.17
C VAL A 20 5.36 -1.04 5.53
N TRP A 21 6.21 -0.19 6.11
CA TRP A 21 6.84 -0.44 7.39
C TRP A 21 5.82 -0.42 8.55
N GLY A 22 4.87 0.51 8.57
CA GLY A 22 3.88 0.60 9.64
C GLY A 22 2.77 -0.48 9.57
N SER A 23 2.50 -1.02 8.39
CA SER A 23 1.43 -1.99 8.19
C SER A 23 1.86 -3.45 8.13
N THR A 24 3.14 -3.74 7.85
CA THR A 24 3.65 -5.12 7.85
C THR A 24 4.07 -5.54 9.28
N PRO A 25 3.68 -6.74 9.75
CA PRO A 25 4.06 -7.21 11.09
C PRO A 25 5.55 -7.56 11.20
N PHE A 26 6.14 -7.35 12.37
CA PHE A 26 7.48 -7.85 12.69
C PHE A 26 7.42 -9.36 12.98
N PRO A 27 8.41 -10.18 12.57
CA PRO A 27 9.66 -9.85 11.88
C PRO A 27 9.57 -9.84 10.34
N MET A 28 8.40 -10.16 9.76
CA MET A 28 8.19 -10.23 8.31
C MET A 28 8.55 -8.93 7.60
N ASN A 29 8.45 -7.80 8.30
CA ASN A 29 8.83 -6.49 7.81
C ASN A 29 10.29 -6.41 7.33
N VAL A 30 11.23 -7.09 7.97
CA VAL A 30 12.66 -7.01 7.63
C VAL A 30 12.96 -7.78 6.34
N LEU A 31 12.40 -8.98 6.20
CA LEU A 31 12.61 -9.85 5.04
C LEU A 31 11.71 -9.47 3.85
N GLY A 32 10.49 -9.02 4.16
CA GLY A 32 9.46 -8.67 3.20
C GLY A 32 9.50 -7.22 2.74
N LEU A 33 10.38 -6.37 3.29
CA LEU A 33 10.41 -4.94 2.95
C LEU A 33 10.62 -4.65 1.46
N PRO A 34 11.65 -5.20 0.78
CA PRO A 34 11.89 -4.84 -0.63
C PRO A 34 10.74 -5.30 -1.52
N TYR A 35 10.19 -6.49 -1.24
CA TYR A 35 9.00 -7.00 -1.92
C TYR A 35 7.77 -6.14 -1.64
N GLY A 36 7.52 -5.80 -0.38
CA GLY A 36 6.42 -4.97 0.07
C GLY A 36 6.46 -3.59 -0.57
N LEU A 37 7.63 -2.93 -0.59
CA LEU A 37 7.85 -1.66 -1.26
C LEU A 37 7.55 -1.74 -2.75
N TRP A 38 8.04 -2.78 -3.43
CA TRP A 38 7.81 -2.95 -4.86
C TRP A 38 6.32 -3.13 -5.19
N VAL A 39 5.64 -4.04 -4.48
CA VAL A 39 4.22 -4.30 -4.70
C VAL A 39 3.36 -3.10 -4.32
N TYR A 40 3.57 -2.51 -3.13
CA TYR A 40 2.77 -1.37 -2.69
C TYR A 40 3.03 -0.12 -3.53
N LYS A 41 4.24 0.08 -4.08
CA LYS A 41 4.49 1.15 -5.05
C LYS A 41 3.57 1.01 -6.26
N ASN A 42 3.43 -0.20 -6.78
CA ASN A 42 2.55 -0.47 -7.93
C ASN A 42 1.07 -0.28 -7.55
N LEU A 43 0.65 -0.79 -6.38
CA LEU A 43 -0.71 -0.59 -5.87
C LEU A 43 -1.06 0.89 -5.73
N LEU A 44 -0.20 1.67 -5.05
CA LEU A 44 -0.43 3.10 -4.80
C LEU A 44 -0.38 3.96 -6.07
N ARG A 45 0.40 3.55 -7.09
CA ARG A 45 0.40 4.20 -8.41
C ARG A 45 -0.88 3.94 -9.19
N ARG A 46 -1.50 2.78 -9.00
CA ARG A 46 -2.72 2.37 -9.71
C ARG A 46 -4.01 2.77 -8.98
N SER A 47 -3.92 3.23 -7.74
CA SER A 47 -5.05 3.71 -6.95
C SER A 47 -5.00 5.22 -6.76
N ALA A 48 -6.16 5.88 -6.90
CA ALA A 48 -6.35 7.29 -6.54
C ALA A 48 -7.09 7.47 -5.20
N THR A 49 -7.78 6.43 -4.69
CA THR A 49 -8.55 6.46 -3.43
C THR A 49 -8.30 5.21 -2.58
N LEU A 50 -8.63 5.27 -1.28
CA LEU A 50 -8.49 4.11 -0.38
C LEU A 50 -9.38 2.93 -0.80
N GLY A 51 -10.55 3.20 -1.40
CA GLY A 51 -11.42 2.17 -1.95
C GLY A 51 -10.75 1.39 -3.09
N GLN A 52 -10.14 2.09 -4.05
CA GLN A 52 -9.40 1.43 -5.14
C GLN A 52 -8.20 0.63 -4.63
N LEU A 53 -7.48 1.18 -3.64
CA LEU A 53 -6.38 0.46 -3.00
C LEU A 53 -6.85 -0.83 -2.34
N ALA A 54 -8.02 -0.83 -1.68
CA ALA A 54 -8.60 -2.01 -1.05
C ALA A 54 -8.96 -3.11 -2.07
N SER A 55 -9.54 -2.72 -3.21
CA SER A 55 -9.82 -3.65 -4.31
C SER A 55 -8.53 -4.27 -4.86
N LEU A 56 -7.52 -3.46 -5.19
CA LEU A 56 -6.25 -3.95 -5.72
C LEU A 56 -5.47 -4.81 -4.71
N HIS A 57 -5.53 -4.45 -3.42
CA HIS A 57 -4.93 -5.25 -2.34
C HIS A 57 -5.59 -6.63 -2.26
N SER A 58 -6.92 -6.70 -2.36
CA SER A 58 -7.67 -7.95 -2.33
C SER A 58 -7.38 -8.81 -3.57
N GLU A 59 -7.28 -8.20 -4.75
CA GLU A 59 -6.89 -8.89 -5.98
C GLU A 59 -5.46 -9.48 -5.86
N GLN A 60 -4.51 -8.69 -5.33
CA GLN A 60 -3.14 -9.14 -5.10
C GLN A 60 -3.07 -10.26 -4.06
N TYR A 61 -3.91 -10.20 -3.03
CA TYR A 61 -4.06 -11.27 -2.03
C TYR A 61 -4.56 -12.56 -2.67
N LEU A 62 -5.53 -12.50 -3.58
CA LEU A 62 -6.01 -13.69 -4.28
C LEU A 62 -4.95 -14.28 -5.21
N ARG A 63 -4.18 -13.44 -5.90
CA ARG A 63 -3.22 -13.87 -6.94
C ARG A 63 -1.84 -14.32 -6.43
N SER A 64 -1.37 -13.84 -5.27
CA SER A 64 0.03 -14.05 -4.88
C SER A 64 0.18 -14.66 -3.48
N LEU A 65 0.73 -15.88 -3.42
CA LEU A 65 1.09 -16.54 -2.16
C LEU A 65 2.14 -15.74 -1.37
N ALA A 66 3.13 -15.16 -2.05
CA ALA A 66 4.13 -14.30 -1.41
C ALA A 66 3.47 -13.07 -0.76
N PHE A 67 2.49 -12.46 -1.45
CA PHE A 67 1.74 -11.36 -0.86
C PHE A 67 0.88 -11.80 0.33
N ARG A 68 0.33 -13.02 0.35
CA ARG A 68 -0.36 -13.55 1.53
C ARG A 68 0.58 -13.69 2.72
N MET A 69 1.81 -14.13 2.48
CA MET A 69 2.82 -14.40 3.51
C MET A 69 3.44 -13.12 4.08
N PHE A 70 3.75 -12.13 3.23
CA PHE A 70 4.42 -10.88 3.60
C PHE A 70 3.45 -9.68 3.60
N ARG A 71 2.16 -9.92 3.84
CA ARG A 71 1.13 -8.91 3.58
C ARG A 71 1.23 -7.72 4.53
N PRO A 72 1.23 -6.49 4.00
CA PRO A 72 0.94 -5.31 4.79
C PRO A 72 -0.55 -5.31 5.19
N ARG A 73 -0.86 -5.11 6.47
CA ARG A 73 -2.23 -5.08 6.99
C ARG A 73 -3.01 -3.90 6.40
N LEU A 74 -3.99 -4.18 5.53
CA LEU A 74 -4.75 -3.17 4.79
C LEU A 74 -5.35 -2.08 5.71
N HIS A 75 -5.95 -2.44 6.85
CA HIS A 75 -6.50 -1.45 7.78
C HIS A 75 -5.45 -0.48 8.35
N ARG A 76 -4.22 -0.95 8.58
CA ARG A 76 -3.10 -0.09 9.03
C ARG A 76 -2.63 0.79 7.88
N ALA A 77 -2.51 0.23 6.68
CA ALA A 77 -2.13 0.99 5.50
C ALA A 77 -3.15 2.11 5.22
N GLN A 78 -4.45 1.82 5.27
CA GLN A 78 -5.52 2.81 5.14
C GLN A 78 -5.45 3.88 6.22
N ARG A 79 -5.21 3.51 7.49
CA ARG A 79 -5.07 4.49 8.58
C ARG A 79 -3.86 5.42 8.37
N ILE A 80 -2.73 4.86 7.93
CA ILE A 80 -1.52 5.65 7.64
C ILE A 80 -1.78 6.59 6.45
N LEU A 81 -2.38 6.09 5.37
CA LEU A 81 -2.70 6.87 4.17
C LEU A 81 -3.77 7.94 4.43
N ALA A 82 -4.75 7.67 5.28
CA ALA A 82 -5.70 8.68 5.74
C ALA A 82 -4.99 9.83 6.48
N GLY A 83 -3.92 9.54 7.23
CA GLY A 83 -3.06 10.55 7.84
C GLY A 83 -2.33 11.47 6.84
N TYR A 84 -2.23 11.07 5.57
CA TYR A 84 -1.73 11.90 4.47
C TYR A 84 -2.84 12.63 3.70
N GLY A 85 -4.09 12.62 4.20
CA GLY A 85 -5.23 13.26 3.53
C GLY A 85 -5.75 12.48 2.31
N ILE A 86 -5.49 11.17 2.23
CA ILE A 86 -6.09 10.31 1.21
C ILE A 86 -7.50 9.91 1.65
N GLU A 87 -8.50 10.36 0.90
CA GLU A 87 -9.91 10.05 1.17
C GLU A 87 -10.35 8.68 0.63
N SER A 88 -11.46 8.20 1.20
CA SER A 88 -12.04 6.89 0.90
C SER A 88 -12.85 6.88 -0.38
#